data_AF-A0A9D4B936-F1
#
_entry.id   AF-A0A9D4B936-F1
#
_cell.length_a   1.000
_cell.length_b   1.000
_cell.length_c   1.000
_cell.angle_alpha   90.00
_cell.angle_beta   90.00
_cell.angle_gamma   90.00
#
_symmetry.space_group_name_H-M   'P 1'
#
loop_
_entity.id
_entity.type
_entity.pdbx_description
1 polymer ?
#
loop_
_entity_poly.entity_id
_entity_poly.type
_entity_poly.pdbx_seq_one_letter_code
_entity_poly.pdbx_strand_id
1 'polypeptide(L)'
;MADPCVSPANMQVGGQKVLWASKGQLLFSSPPLNSIIVDTVNLRGYQHQFKSTPYDEDWKCLDLFGRKAYSSATLQFHVANYQALLAKYNYQNYTKLSSFIEELLNSHKYQFKTIVNEEQLVAKMSLQSMLDVADTAECSISMAIIMRWYLWLHLSSFPKDVQTTVEDPPFEGTRLFAK
;
A
#
# COMPACT_ATOMS: atom_id res chain seq x y z
N MET A 1 15.80 -39.88 5.12
CA MET A 1 16.60 -38.64 5.19
C MET A 1 15.67 -37.49 4.86
N ALA A 2 15.44 -36.59 5.82
CA ALA A 2 14.57 -35.43 5.65
C ALA A 2 15.43 -34.23 5.25
N ASP A 3 15.10 -33.58 4.14
CA ASP A 3 15.75 -32.37 3.67
C ASP A 3 15.39 -31.16 4.55
N PRO A 4 16.32 -30.22 4.77
CA PRO A 4 16.10 -29.10 5.67
C PRO A 4 15.15 -28.06 5.05
N CYS A 5 14.12 -27.72 5.81
CA CYS A 5 13.19 -26.63 5.54
C CYS A 5 13.95 -25.31 5.31
N VAL A 6 14.01 -24.84 4.07
CA VAL A 6 14.60 -23.52 3.75
C VAL A 6 13.62 -22.45 4.23
N SER A 7 13.98 -21.75 5.31
CA SER A 7 13.29 -20.54 5.75
C SER A 7 13.29 -19.49 4.63
N PRO A 8 12.16 -18.82 4.35
CA PRO A 8 12.01 -17.88 3.22
C PRO A 8 12.71 -16.52 3.43
N ALA A 9 13.72 -16.45 4.30
CA ALA A 9 14.17 -15.20 4.89
C ALA A 9 15.01 -14.29 3.96
N ASN A 10 15.57 -14.78 2.85
CA ASN A 10 16.49 -13.97 2.05
C ASN A 10 16.43 -14.33 0.56
N MET A 11 15.56 -13.66 -0.21
CA MET A 11 15.67 -13.67 -1.67
C MET A 11 15.54 -12.25 -2.21
N GLN A 12 16.70 -11.61 -2.42
CA GLN A 12 16.85 -10.30 -3.03
C GLN A 12 16.82 -10.46 -4.55
N VAL A 13 15.97 -9.70 -5.25
CA VAL A 13 15.98 -9.62 -6.71
C VAL A 13 15.74 -8.16 -7.13
N GLY A 14 16.68 -7.57 -7.87
CA GLY A 14 16.42 -6.43 -8.75
C GLY A 14 16.07 -5.08 -8.08
N GLY A 15 16.64 -4.76 -6.92
CA GLY A 15 16.58 -3.40 -6.36
C GLY A 15 15.26 -2.96 -5.72
N GLN A 16 14.14 -3.66 -5.94
CA GLN A 16 12.88 -3.39 -5.23
C GLN A 16 12.68 -4.38 -4.08
N LYS A 17 12.75 -3.84 -2.86
CA LYS A 17 12.39 -4.57 -1.64
C LYS A 17 10.89 -4.86 -1.70
N VAL A 18 10.52 -6.13 -1.90
CA VAL A 18 9.19 -6.60 -1.49
C VAL A 18 9.09 -6.32 0.01
N LEU A 19 8.21 -5.38 0.39
CA LEU A 19 8.06 -4.97 1.79
C LEU A 19 7.37 -6.10 2.54
N TRP A 20 8.13 -6.85 3.35
CA TRP A 20 7.56 -7.84 4.26
C TRP A 20 6.87 -7.10 5.40
N ALA A 21 5.54 -6.97 5.32
CA ALA A 21 4.73 -6.52 6.43
C ALA A 21 4.55 -7.66 7.45
N SER A 22 5.60 -7.97 8.21
CA SER A 22 5.52 -8.85 9.39
C SER A 22 4.91 -8.09 10.57
N LYS A 23 3.61 -7.76 10.48
CA LYS A 23 2.70 -7.32 11.58
C LYS A 23 1.31 -7.00 11.02
N GLY A 24 0.56 -8.04 10.67
CA GLY A 24 -0.76 -7.95 10.00
C GLY A 24 -1.93 -7.37 10.80
N GLN A 25 -1.71 -6.74 11.97
CA GLN A 25 -2.78 -6.14 12.77
C GLN A 25 -2.68 -4.62 12.96
N LEU A 26 -1.54 -3.99 12.61
CA LEU A 26 -1.31 -2.54 12.87
C LEU A 26 -1.49 -1.64 11.64
N LEU A 27 -1.76 -2.19 10.45
CA LEU A 27 -1.68 -1.46 9.18
C LEU A 27 -3.04 -1.10 8.55
N PHE A 28 -4.15 -1.63 9.06
CA PHE A 28 -5.49 -1.27 8.57
C PHE A 28 -5.99 0.06 9.15
N SER A 29 -5.36 0.50 10.23
CA SER A 29 -5.69 1.75 10.91
C SER A 29 -4.87 2.87 10.28
N SER A 30 -5.56 3.84 9.68
CA SER A 30 -4.92 5.08 9.26
C SER A 30 -4.11 5.66 10.43
N PRO A 31 -2.88 6.16 10.20
CA PRO A 31 -1.97 6.54 11.27
C PRO A 31 -2.67 7.40 12.33
N PRO A 32 -2.49 7.07 13.63
CA PRO A 32 -3.14 7.79 14.70
C PRO A 32 -2.68 9.24 14.72
N LEU A 33 -3.64 10.11 14.91
CA LEU A 33 -3.49 11.55 15.11
C LEU A 33 -2.99 11.79 16.53
N ASN A 34 -1.70 11.54 16.80
CA ASN A 34 -1.10 11.82 18.10
C ASN A 34 -0.13 13.01 17.96
N SER A 35 -0.67 14.23 18.10
CA SER A 35 0.08 15.48 17.94
C SER A 35 -0.64 16.64 18.66
N ILE A 36 0.14 17.66 19.07
CA ILE A 36 -0.33 18.93 19.68
C ILE A 36 -1.47 19.56 18.86
N ILE A 37 -1.46 19.37 17.55
CA ILE A 37 -2.49 19.86 16.62
C ILE A 37 -3.87 19.29 16.95
N VAL A 38 -3.93 18.01 17.31
CA VAL A 38 -5.17 17.28 17.62
C VAL A 38 -5.74 17.73 18.95
N ASP A 39 -4.86 17.92 19.95
CA ASP A 39 -5.24 18.46 21.25
C ASP A 39 -5.77 19.90 21.11
N THR A 40 -5.11 20.71 20.28
CA THR A 40 -5.51 22.10 19.99
C THR A 40 -6.88 22.18 19.29
N VAL A 41 -7.12 21.30 18.30
CA VAL A 41 -8.41 21.19 17.60
C VAL A 41 -9.50 20.68 18.55
N ASN A 42 -9.23 19.68 19.37
CA ASN A 42 -10.19 19.15 20.35
C ASN A 42 -10.56 20.20 21.41
N LEU A 43 -9.59 20.91 21.98
CA LEU A 43 -9.80 22.01 22.94
C LEU A 43 -10.69 23.12 22.35
N ARG A 44 -10.47 23.47 21.08
CA ARG A 44 -11.30 24.43 20.36
C ARG A 44 -12.71 23.89 20.09
N GLY A 45 -12.84 22.60 19.74
CA GLY A 45 -14.12 21.93 19.59
C GLY A 45 -14.99 22.05 20.84
N TYR A 46 -14.42 21.87 22.03
CA TYR A 46 -15.12 22.08 23.30
C TYR A 46 -15.55 23.56 23.51
N GLN A 47 -14.77 24.54 23.04
CA GLN A 47 -15.16 25.95 23.10
C GLN A 47 -16.23 26.34 22.07
N HIS A 48 -16.32 25.63 20.94
CA HIS A 48 -17.25 25.93 19.84
C HIS A 48 -18.59 25.19 19.92
N GLN A 49 -18.74 24.20 20.81
CA GLN A 49 -19.98 23.45 21.02
C GLN A 49 -21.21 24.30 21.40
N PHE A 50 -21.02 25.56 21.80
CA PHE A 50 -22.13 26.51 22.05
C PHE A 50 -22.69 27.18 20.77
N LYS A 51 -22.05 27.01 19.61
CA LYS A 51 -22.54 27.48 18.30
C LYS A 51 -22.25 26.40 17.25
N SER A 52 -23.14 25.42 17.13
CA SER A 52 -23.08 24.44 16.02
C SER A 52 -23.43 25.15 14.71
N THR A 53 -22.41 25.67 14.02
CA THR A 53 -22.52 26.05 12.62
C THR A 53 -22.42 24.79 11.75
N PRO A 54 -23.10 24.71 10.59
CA PRO A 54 -23.08 23.55 9.70
C PRO A 54 -21.67 23.08 9.28
N TYR A 55 -20.68 23.99 9.34
CA TYR A 55 -19.27 23.77 9.05
C TYR A 55 -18.59 22.69 9.93
N ASP A 56 -19.12 22.40 11.14
CA ASP A 56 -18.53 21.43 12.07
C ASP A 56 -18.82 19.94 11.72
N GLU A 57 -19.75 19.65 10.81
CA GLU A 57 -20.01 18.27 10.36
C GLU A 57 -19.21 17.89 9.11
N ASP A 58 -18.95 18.85 8.22
CA ASP A 58 -18.28 18.61 6.94
C ASP A 58 -16.84 18.10 7.11
N TRP A 59 -16.09 18.62 8.08
CA TRP A 59 -14.70 18.20 8.29
C TRP A 59 -14.60 16.79 8.89
N LYS A 60 -15.55 16.37 9.73
CA LYS A 60 -15.61 15.00 10.26
C LYS A 60 -15.89 14.00 9.13
N CYS A 61 -16.76 14.39 8.19
CA CYS A 61 -17.04 13.61 6.99
C CYS A 61 -15.79 13.48 6.11
N LEU A 62 -15.06 14.57 5.87
CA LEU A 62 -13.82 14.57 5.10
C LEU A 62 -12.70 13.76 5.76
N ASP A 63 -12.52 13.84 7.09
CA ASP A 63 -11.54 13.01 7.79
C ASP A 63 -11.92 11.52 7.74
N LEU A 64 -13.21 11.19 7.88
CA LEU A 64 -13.70 9.82 7.72
C LEU A 64 -13.46 9.31 6.29
N PHE A 65 -13.72 10.14 5.28
CA PHE A 65 -13.44 9.82 3.89
C PHE A 65 -11.94 9.55 3.68
N GLY A 66 -11.05 10.41 4.17
CA GLY A 66 -9.60 10.22 4.10
C GLY A 66 -9.15 8.92 4.78
N ARG A 67 -9.71 8.58 5.95
CA ARG A 67 -9.42 7.30 6.63
C ARG A 67 -9.86 6.10 5.81
N LYS A 68 -11.06 6.14 5.21
CA LYS A 68 -11.55 5.06 4.35
C LYS A 68 -10.74 4.93 3.07
N ALA A 69 -10.38 6.05 2.44
CA ALA A 69 -9.52 6.09 1.26
C ALA A 69 -8.15 5.46 1.55
N TYR A 70 -7.54 5.82 2.69
CA TYR A 70 -6.31 5.20 3.17
C TYR A 70 -6.47 3.69 3.35
N SER A 71 -7.43 3.23 4.16
CA SER A 71 -7.62 1.80 4.44
C SER A 71 -7.94 0.99 3.18
N SER A 72 -8.72 1.55 2.25
CA SER A 72 -9.03 0.93 0.96
C SER A 72 -7.78 0.80 0.09
N ALA A 73 -6.99 1.86 -0.03
CA ALA A 73 -5.76 1.84 -0.82
C ALA A 73 -4.72 0.88 -0.22
N THR A 74 -4.56 0.86 1.11
CA THR A 74 -3.70 -0.12 1.79
C THR A 74 -4.14 -1.56 1.53
N LEU A 75 -5.45 -1.84 1.54
CA LEU A 75 -5.95 -3.16 1.19
C LEU A 75 -5.62 -3.53 -0.27
N GLN A 76 -5.83 -2.61 -1.21
CA GLN A 76 -5.48 -2.81 -2.62
C GLN A 76 -3.99 -3.10 -2.80
N PHE A 77 -3.12 -2.37 -2.11
CA PHE A 77 -1.67 -2.60 -2.11
C PHE A 77 -1.32 -4.01 -1.64
N HIS A 78 -1.94 -4.48 -0.56
CA HIS A 78 -1.73 -5.85 -0.07
C HIS A 78 -2.22 -6.91 -1.06
N VAL A 79 -3.42 -6.73 -1.63
CA VAL A 79 -3.96 -7.66 -2.64
C VAL A 79 -3.03 -7.74 -3.86
N ALA A 80 -2.58 -6.59 -4.37
CA ALA A 80 -1.65 -6.52 -5.48
C ALA A 80 -0.32 -7.22 -5.18
N ASN A 81 0.23 -7.02 -3.97
CA ASN A 81 1.46 -7.70 -3.56
C ASN A 81 1.30 -9.24 -3.51
N TYR A 82 0.19 -9.74 -2.95
CA TYR A 82 -0.09 -11.18 -2.96
C TYR A 82 -0.27 -11.72 -4.39
N GLN A 83 -0.97 -11.00 -5.26
CA GLN A 83 -1.15 -11.41 -6.65
C GLN A 83 0.15 -11.38 -7.44
N ALA A 84 1.03 -10.40 -7.21
CA ALA A 84 2.38 -10.36 -7.77
C ALA A 84 3.22 -11.58 -7.36
N LEU A 85 3.16 -11.99 -6.09
CA LEU A 85 3.82 -13.20 -5.61
C LEU A 85 3.31 -14.46 -6.31
N LEU A 86 1.99 -14.58 -6.49
CA LEU A 86 1.38 -15.70 -7.22
C LEU A 86 1.81 -15.71 -8.70
N ALA A 87 1.79 -14.56 -9.37
CA ALA A 87 2.22 -14.44 -10.76
C ALA A 87 3.69 -14.85 -10.94
N LYS A 88 4.56 -14.40 -10.03
CA LYS A 88 5.98 -14.80 -10.00
C LYS A 88 6.14 -16.31 -9.81
N TYR A 89 5.37 -16.91 -8.90
CA TYR A 89 5.40 -18.34 -8.66
C TYR A 89 4.95 -19.14 -9.90
N ASN A 90 3.85 -18.74 -10.53
CA ASN A 90 3.37 -19.35 -11.77
C ASN A 90 4.43 -19.28 -12.87
N TYR A 91 5.08 -18.12 -13.06
CA TYR A 91 6.18 -17.97 -14.02
C TYR A 91 7.33 -18.97 -13.75
N GLN A 92 7.73 -19.12 -12.48
CA GLN A 92 8.77 -20.08 -12.09
C GLN A 92 8.33 -21.54 -12.34
N ASN A 93 7.06 -21.87 -12.08
CA ASN A 93 6.53 -23.21 -12.37
C ASN A 93 6.58 -23.52 -13.87
N TYR A 94 6.15 -22.58 -14.72
CA TYR A 94 6.23 -22.76 -16.17
C TYR A 94 7.67 -22.81 -16.68
N THR A 95 8.60 -22.13 -16.02
CA THR A 95 10.04 -22.25 -16.31
C THR A 95 10.54 -23.67 -16.03
N LYS A 96 10.16 -24.27 -14.91
CA LYS A 96 10.48 -25.69 -14.59
C LYS A 96 9.77 -26.66 -15.54
N LEU A 97 8.52 -26.37 -15.91
CA LEU A 97 7.77 -27.18 -16.87
C LEU A 97 8.45 -27.18 -18.25
N SER A 98 9.02 -26.05 -18.66
CA SER A 98 9.80 -25.93 -19.89
C SER A 98 10.98 -26.92 -19.94
N SER A 99 11.69 -27.14 -18.82
CA SER A 99 12.75 -28.15 -18.78
C SER A 99 12.23 -29.58 -18.93
N PHE A 100 11.04 -29.90 -18.40
CA PHE A 100 10.43 -31.24 -18.59
C PHE A 100 9.95 -31.45 -20.04
N ILE A 101 9.51 -30.41 -20.73
CA ILE A 101 9.10 -30.49 -22.14
C ILE A 101 10.26 -30.94 -23.03
N GLU A 102 11.49 -30.63 -22.64
CA GLU A 102 12.67 -31.04 -23.41
C GLU A 102 12.86 -32.58 -23.42
N GLU A 103 12.30 -33.29 -22.44
CA GLU A 103 12.34 -34.76 -22.29
C GLU A 103 11.17 -35.51 -23.00
N LEU A 104 10.17 -34.78 -23.54
CA LEU A 104 9.00 -35.38 -24.20
C LEU A 104 9.29 -35.89 -25.63
N LEU A 105 8.43 -36.81 -26.10
CA LEU A 105 8.43 -37.27 -27.50
C LEU A 105 8.24 -36.09 -28.48
N ASN A 106 9.01 -36.09 -29.57
CA ASN A 106 9.06 -35.00 -30.55
C ASN A 106 7.70 -34.61 -31.15
N SER A 107 6.74 -35.54 -31.25
CA SER A 107 5.42 -35.29 -31.86
C SER A 107 4.57 -34.25 -31.13
N HIS A 108 4.73 -34.12 -29.80
CA HIS A 108 3.91 -33.20 -28.98
C HIS A 108 4.70 -32.02 -28.42
N LYS A 109 6.04 -32.08 -28.48
CA LYS A 109 6.96 -31.11 -27.90
C LYS A 109 6.68 -29.66 -28.35
N TYR A 110 6.40 -29.47 -29.64
CA TYR A 110 6.09 -28.14 -30.19
C TYR A 110 4.83 -27.54 -29.56
N GLN A 111 3.74 -28.31 -29.46
CA GLN A 111 2.46 -27.84 -28.92
C GLN A 111 2.59 -27.45 -27.44
N PHE A 112 3.24 -28.29 -26.64
CA PHE A 112 3.48 -27.99 -25.22
C PHE A 112 4.38 -26.76 -25.02
N LYS A 113 5.40 -26.59 -25.87
CA LYS A 113 6.29 -25.43 -25.81
C LYS A 113 5.56 -24.13 -26.11
N THR A 114 4.64 -24.13 -27.07
CA THR A 114 3.77 -22.98 -27.36
C THR A 114 2.92 -22.62 -26.15
N ILE A 115 2.23 -23.59 -25.54
CA ILE A 115 1.39 -23.37 -24.36
C ILE A 115 2.22 -22.80 -23.20
N VAL A 116 3.38 -23.38 -22.90
CA VAL A 116 4.24 -22.89 -21.80
C VAL A 116 4.74 -21.47 -22.06
N ASN A 117 5.07 -21.12 -23.30
CA ASN A 117 5.49 -19.76 -23.65
C ASN A 117 4.35 -18.75 -23.48
N GLU A 118 3.13 -19.11 -23.90
CA GLU A 118 1.93 -18.28 -23.71
C GLU A 118 1.64 -18.06 -22.22
N GLU A 119 1.67 -19.12 -21.42
CA GLU A 119 1.44 -19.05 -19.97
C GLU A 119 2.51 -18.23 -19.24
N GLN A 120 3.78 -18.36 -19.63
CA GLN A 120 4.86 -17.50 -19.11
C GLN A 120 4.63 -16.02 -19.45
N LEU A 121 4.14 -15.75 -20.67
CA LEU A 121 3.82 -14.40 -21.10
C LEU A 121 2.66 -13.83 -20.28
N VAL A 122 1.59 -14.61 -20.07
CA VAL A 122 0.44 -14.23 -19.21
C VAL A 122 0.91 -13.95 -17.78
N ALA A 123 1.75 -14.82 -17.21
CA ALA A 123 2.30 -14.62 -15.86
C ALA A 123 3.14 -13.33 -15.75
N LYS A 124 3.92 -13.00 -16.79
CA LYS A 124 4.67 -11.73 -16.86
C LYS A 124 3.75 -10.51 -16.93
N MET A 125 2.72 -10.55 -17.79
CA MET A 125 1.75 -9.46 -17.90
C MET A 125 0.97 -9.27 -16.60
N SER A 126 0.57 -10.37 -15.96
CA SER A 126 -0.09 -10.35 -14.67
C SER A 126 0.80 -9.72 -13.60
N LEU A 127 2.09 -10.08 -13.55
CA LEU A 127 3.03 -9.48 -12.62
C LEU A 127 3.17 -7.97 -12.84
N GLN A 128 3.33 -7.53 -14.09
CA GLN A 128 3.42 -6.10 -14.40
C GLN A 128 2.15 -5.34 -14.01
N SER A 129 0.98 -5.89 -14.35
CA SER A 129 -0.30 -5.29 -13.96
C SER A 129 -0.44 -5.14 -12.44
N MET A 130 0.05 -6.10 -11.67
CA MET A 130 0.02 -6.02 -10.20
C MET A 130 1.00 -5.00 -9.63
N LEU A 131 2.14 -4.77 -10.29
CA LEU A 131 3.05 -3.67 -9.92
C LEU A 131 2.37 -2.32 -10.15
N ASP A 132 1.72 -2.13 -11.30
CA ASP A 132 1.02 -0.88 -11.62
C ASP A 132 -0.13 -0.59 -10.62
N VAL A 133 -0.85 -1.64 -10.18
CA VAL A 133 -1.89 -1.53 -9.13
C VAL A 133 -1.27 -1.17 -7.78
N ALA A 134 -0.13 -1.76 -7.42
CA ALA A 134 0.56 -1.45 -6.18
C ALA A 134 1.04 0.01 -6.15
N ASP A 135 1.64 0.50 -7.24
CA ASP A 135 2.09 1.89 -7.38
C ASP A 135 0.91 2.86 -7.30
N THR A 136 -0.22 2.52 -7.92
CA THR A 136 -1.46 3.32 -7.85
C THR A 136 -2.02 3.36 -6.42
N ALA A 137 -1.97 2.24 -5.71
CA ALA A 137 -2.39 2.16 -4.32
C ALA A 137 -1.47 2.97 -3.41
N GLU A 138 -0.14 2.94 -3.63
CA GLU A 138 0.82 3.77 -2.90
C GLU A 138 0.59 5.27 -3.11
N CYS A 139 0.34 5.69 -4.35
CA CYS A 139 -0.07 7.06 -4.67
C CYS A 139 -1.35 7.45 -3.91
N SER A 140 -2.35 6.56 -3.91
CA SER A 140 -3.63 6.80 -3.24
C SER A 140 -3.50 6.89 -1.71
N ILE A 141 -2.63 6.07 -1.11
CA ILE A 141 -2.24 6.16 0.31
C ILE A 141 -1.63 7.53 0.61
N SER A 142 -0.69 7.97 -0.23
CA SER A 142 0.00 9.26 -0.07
C SER A 142 -0.98 10.44 -0.20
N MET A 143 -1.89 10.40 -1.17
CA MET A 143 -2.95 11.40 -1.31
C MET A 143 -3.87 11.45 -0.09
N ALA A 144 -4.28 10.29 0.42
CA ALA A 144 -5.13 10.23 1.62
C ALA A 144 -4.43 10.81 2.86
N ILE A 145 -3.13 10.55 3.01
CA ILE A 145 -2.31 11.15 4.08
C ILE A 145 -2.27 12.68 3.93
N ILE A 146 -1.91 13.19 2.75
CA ILE A 146 -1.78 14.63 2.50
C ILE A 146 -3.12 15.34 2.70
N MET A 147 -4.23 14.78 2.19
CA MET A 147 -5.56 15.34 2.37
C MET A 147 -5.93 15.47 3.84
N ARG A 148 -5.69 14.41 4.63
CA ARG A 148 -5.94 14.44 6.08
C ARG A 148 -5.02 15.46 6.75
N TRP A 149 -3.73 15.44 6.44
CA TRP A 149 -2.76 16.37 6.98
C TRP A 149 -3.18 17.84 6.76
N TYR A 150 -3.55 18.21 5.54
CA TYR A 150 -4.04 19.55 5.20
C TYR A 150 -5.35 19.89 5.91
N LEU A 151 -6.30 18.97 5.97
CA LEU A 151 -7.58 19.15 6.68
C LEU A 151 -7.34 19.48 8.16
N TRP A 152 -6.49 18.71 8.84
CA TRP A 152 -6.18 18.91 10.26
C TRP A 152 -5.40 20.20 10.51
N LEU A 153 -4.48 20.56 9.60
CA LEU A 153 -3.77 21.85 9.67
C LEU A 153 -4.72 23.03 9.49
N HIS A 154 -5.66 22.96 8.54
CA HIS A 154 -6.68 24.00 8.34
C HIS A 154 -7.55 24.19 9.60
N LEU A 155 -8.02 23.10 10.21
CA LEU A 155 -8.84 23.14 11.43
C LEU A 155 -8.11 23.73 12.63
N SER A 156 -6.79 23.54 12.73
CA SER A 156 -5.98 24.04 13.85
C SER A 156 -5.92 25.56 13.95
N SER A 157 -6.22 26.27 12.84
CA SER A 157 -6.18 27.73 12.71
C SER A 157 -4.83 28.36 13.11
N PHE A 158 -3.71 27.65 12.92
CA PHE A 158 -2.37 28.23 13.11
C PHE A 158 -2.17 29.44 12.17
N PRO A 159 -1.36 30.43 12.58
CA PRO A 159 -0.91 31.50 11.68
C PRO A 159 -0.27 30.90 10.43
N LYS A 160 -0.49 31.52 9.26
CA LYS A 160 0.04 31.02 7.97
C LYS A 160 1.56 30.80 8.01
N ASP A 161 2.29 31.61 8.76
CA ASP A 161 3.74 31.51 8.93
C ASP A 161 4.19 30.21 9.64
N VAL A 162 3.33 29.66 10.51
CA VAL A 162 3.55 28.38 11.19
C VAL A 162 3.10 27.21 10.31
N GLN A 163 2.07 27.40 9.48
CA GLN A 163 1.57 26.39 8.55
C GLN A 163 2.60 26.05 7.46
N THR A 164 3.22 27.06 6.84
CA THR A 164 4.24 26.86 5.80
C THR A 164 5.52 26.19 6.33
N THR A 165 5.82 26.36 7.62
CA THR A 165 6.95 25.69 8.28
C THR A 165 6.68 24.19 8.52
N VAL A 166 5.39 23.82 8.66
CA VAL A 166 4.94 22.44 8.90
C VAL A 166 4.51 21.73 7.61
N GLU A 167 4.47 22.44 6.46
CA GLU A 167 4.15 21.87 5.12
C GLU A 167 5.21 20.91 4.57
N ASP A 168 6.45 20.98 5.07
CA ASP A 168 7.61 20.26 4.49
C ASP A 168 8.14 18.99 5.23
N PRO A 169 7.47 18.36 6.22
CA PRO A 169 8.03 17.18 6.87
C PRO A 169 7.79 15.92 6.04
N PRO A 170 8.81 15.08 5.84
CA PRO A 170 8.62 13.77 5.21
C PRO A 170 7.75 12.88 6.12
N PHE A 171 6.75 12.23 5.53
CA PHE A 171 5.89 11.27 6.24
C PHE A 171 6.74 10.11 6.80
N GLU A 172 6.83 10.01 8.13
CA GLU A 172 7.71 9.04 8.83
C GLU A 172 7.06 7.66 9.05
N GLY A 173 6.01 7.33 8.29
CA GLY A 173 5.38 6.00 8.27
C GLY A 173 4.56 5.61 9.50
N THR A 174 4.73 6.30 10.64
CA THR A 174 4.08 5.94 11.91
C THR A 174 3.09 6.99 12.42
N ARG A 175 3.19 8.25 11.96
CA ARG A 175 2.38 9.38 12.44
C ARG A 175 2.12 10.38 11.31
N LEU A 176 0.99 11.09 11.39
CA LEU A 176 0.64 12.18 10.46
C LEU A 176 1.43 13.47 10.71
N PHE A 177 1.91 13.67 11.94
CA PHE A 177 2.74 14.81 12.31
C PHE A 177 3.92 14.30 13.15
N ALA A 178 5.13 14.81 12.86
CA ALA A 178 6.29 14.63 13.73
C ALA A 178 6.10 15.43 15.04
N LYS A 179 6.77 15.00 16.11
CA LYS A 179 6.67 15.64 17.43
C LYS A 179 7.57 16.87 17.52
#